data_AF-A0A2C6CPH7-F1
#
_entry.id   AF-A0A2C6CPH7-F1
#
_cell.length_a   1.000
_cell.length_b   1.000
_cell.length_c   1.000
_cell.angle_alpha   90.00
_cell.angle_beta   90.00
_cell.angle_gamma   90.00
#
_symmetry.space_group_name_H-M   'P 1'
#
loop_
_entity.id
_entity.type
_entity.pdbx_description
1 polymer ?
#
loop_
_entity_poly.entity_id
_entity_poly.type
_entity_poly.pdbx_seq_one_letter_code
_entity_poly.pdbx_strand_id
1 'polypeptide(L)'
;MAAPLREVVEQFGDHAAFTAVFPNRKSDEISIRAFLGRYELKGFEPVLDPDQKITRRLGATVTPEVVVTDAAERILYRGRISDAYSSPGRVRHGKSNNNLARVMSKLVNGEEATRPWPEAVGCFITFFGTAP
;
A
#
# COMPACT_ATOMS: atom_id res chain seq x y z
N MET A 1 10.73 -5.14 -1.36
CA MET A 1 9.40 -4.51 -1.15
C MET A 1 8.92 -3.69 -2.34
N ALA A 2 9.74 -2.84 -2.96
CA ALA A 2 9.27 -1.92 -4.01
C ALA A 2 8.99 -2.57 -5.38
N ALA A 3 9.70 -3.64 -5.77
CA ALA A 3 9.51 -4.26 -7.09
C ALA A 3 8.06 -4.71 -7.37
N PRO A 4 7.35 -5.39 -6.43
CA PRO A 4 5.92 -5.67 -6.58
C PRO A 4 5.02 -4.45 -6.79
N LEU A 5 5.37 -3.28 -6.22
CA LEU A 5 4.59 -2.05 -6.43
C LEU A 5 4.78 -1.51 -7.85
N ARG A 6 6.01 -1.56 -8.37
CA ARG A 6 6.32 -1.13 -9.74
C ARG A 6 5.63 -2.01 -10.77
N GLU A 7 5.66 -3.32 -10.56
CA GLU A 7 4.95 -4.29 -11.40
C GLU A 7 3.45 -3.97 -11.50
N VAL A 8 2.81 -3.62 -10.37
CA VAL A 8 1.38 -3.30 -10.35
C VAL A 8 1.09 -1.99 -11.07
N VAL A 9 1.92 -0.96 -10.90
CA VAL A 9 1.76 0.30 -11.64
C VAL A 9 1.93 0.08 -13.15
N GLU A 10 2.91 -0.72 -13.56
CA GLU A 10 3.16 -1.03 -14.96
C GLU A 10 1.98 -1.78 -15.60
N GLN A 11 1.38 -2.73 -14.88
CA GLN A 11 0.28 -3.55 -15.39
C GLN A 11 -1.10 -2.87 -15.31
N PHE A 12 -1.32 -2.00 -14.31
CA PHE A 12 -2.65 -1.50 -13.98
C PHE A 12 -2.75 0.03 -13.91
N GLY A 13 -1.71 0.76 -14.35
CA GLY A 13 -1.66 2.23 -14.34
C GLY A 13 -2.81 2.91 -15.09
N ASP A 14 -3.31 2.27 -16.16
CA ASP A 14 -4.45 2.78 -16.95
C ASP A 14 -5.80 2.47 -16.31
N HIS A 15 -5.83 1.62 -15.27
CA HIS A 15 -7.06 1.17 -14.61
C HIS A 15 -7.24 1.76 -13.21
N ALA A 16 -6.17 2.22 -12.57
CA ALA A 16 -6.21 2.71 -11.20
C ALA A 16 -5.18 3.82 -10.96
N ALA A 17 -5.55 4.75 -10.09
CA ALA A 17 -4.60 5.72 -9.54
C ALA A 17 -3.80 5.10 -8.39
N PHE A 18 -2.52 5.42 -8.32
CA PHE A 18 -1.62 4.94 -7.27
C PHE A 18 -1.14 6.12 -6.42
N THR A 19 -1.40 6.05 -5.12
CA THR A 19 -1.03 7.10 -4.16
C THR A 19 -0.16 6.51 -3.06
N ALA A 20 0.96 7.15 -2.76
CA ALA A 20 1.81 6.82 -1.63
C ALA A 20 1.51 7.77 -0.46
N VAL A 21 0.85 7.26 0.57
CA VAL A 21 0.47 8.03 1.76
C VAL A 21 1.56 7.94 2.83
N PHE A 22 2.01 9.09 3.33
CA PHE A 22 3.07 9.21 4.33
C PHE A 22 2.50 9.78 5.65
N PRO A 23 2.13 8.92 6.62
CA PRO A 23 1.47 9.32 7.86
C PRO A 23 2.42 9.81 8.97
N ASN A 24 3.72 9.90 8.68
CA ASN A 24 4.72 10.28 9.66
C ASN A 24 4.87 11.81 9.66
N ARG A 25 4.66 12.46 10.81
CA ARG A 25 4.81 13.92 10.98
C ARG A 25 6.23 14.43 10.69
N LYS A 26 7.23 13.54 10.69
CA LYS A 26 8.61 13.86 10.33
C LYS A 26 8.88 13.76 8.82
N SER A 27 7.93 13.26 8.04
CA SER A 27 8.05 13.25 6.58
C SER A 27 7.81 14.65 6.02
N ASP A 28 8.59 14.99 5.01
CA ASP A 28 8.49 16.24 4.24
C ASP A 28 8.59 15.92 2.74
N GLU A 29 8.36 16.92 1.91
CA GLU A 29 8.37 16.74 0.45
C GLU A 29 9.73 16.24 -0.07
N ILE A 30 10.83 16.72 0.50
CA ILE A 30 12.19 16.37 0.08
C ILE A 30 12.46 14.88 0.36
N SER A 31 12.23 14.44 1.60
CA SER A 31 12.43 13.06 2.03
C SER A 31 11.50 12.10 1.28
N ILE A 32 10.26 12.50 1.00
CA ILE A 32 9.31 11.71 0.22
C ILE A 32 9.76 11.57 -1.23
N ARG A 33 10.13 12.66 -1.90
CA ARG A 33 10.63 12.61 -3.29
C ARG A 33 11.91 11.78 -3.38
N ALA A 34 12.82 11.91 -2.40
CA ALA A 34 14.01 11.08 -2.31
C ALA A 34 13.66 9.59 -2.12
N PHE A 35 12.67 9.26 -1.29
CA PHE A 35 12.17 7.91 -1.11
C PHE A 35 11.59 7.33 -2.40
N LEU A 36 10.67 8.05 -3.05
CA LEU A 36 10.05 7.60 -4.31
C LEU A 36 11.09 7.44 -5.42
N GLY A 37 12.06 8.35 -5.51
CA GLY A 37 13.19 8.24 -6.44
C GLY A 37 14.05 7.02 -6.17
N ARG A 38 14.46 6.80 -4.91
CA ARG A 38 15.30 5.67 -4.49
C ARG A 38 14.67 4.31 -4.80
N TYR A 39 13.35 4.21 -4.67
CA TYR A 39 12.61 2.96 -4.90
C TYR A 39 11.95 2.88 -6.27
N GLU A 40 12.21 3.86 -7.15
CA GLU A 40 11.71 3.93 -8.51
C GLU A 40 10.16 3.88 -8.58
N LEU A 41 9.49 4.53 -7.61
CA LEU A 41 8.04 4.58 -7.46
C LEU A 41 7.44 5.83 -8.13
N LYS A 42 7.91 6.19 -9.32
CA LYS A 42 7.53 7.44 -10.01
C LYS A 42 6.05 7.51 -10.41
N GLY A 43 5.37 6.36 -10.55
CA GLY A 43 3.93 6.31 -10.83
C GLY A 43 3.04 6.42 -9.60
N PHE A 44 3.61 6.65 -8.41
CA PHE A 44 2.84 6.94 -7.20
C PHE A 44 2.80 8.44 -6.94
N GLU A 45 1.59 8.99 -6.80
CA GLU A 45 1.40 10.36 -6.32
C GLU A 45 1.67 10.42 -4.80
N PRO A 46 2.62 11.24 -4.33
CA PRO A 46 2.89 11.37 -2.90
C PRO A 46 1.82 12.18 -2.19
N VAL A 47 1.35 11.69 -1.04
CA VAL A 47 0.45 12.43 -0.14
C VAL A 47 1.01 12.44 1.28
N LEU A 48 1.22 13.64 1.82
CA LEU A 48 1.51 13.85 3.23
C LEU A 48 0.22 13.71 4.04
N ASP A 49 0.24 12.87 5.08
CA ASP A 49 -0.89 12.68 6.00
C ASP A 49 -0.45 12.89 7.47
N PRO A 50 0.07 14.08 7.83
CA PRO A 50 0.66 14.32 9.15
C PRO A 50 -0.37 14.22 10.29
N ASP A 51 -1.65 14.45 10.00
CA ASP A 51 -2.76 14.29 10.95
C ASP A 51 -3.35 12.86 10.95
N GLN A 52 -2.83 11.98 10.08
CA GLN A 52 -3.26 10.58 9.94
C GLN A 52 -4.75 10.44 9.58
N LYS A 53 -5.35 11.44 8.91
CA LYS A 53 -6.77 11.46 8.56
C LYS A 53 -7.08 10.40 7.52
N ILE A 54 -6.27 10.33 6.45
CA ILE A 54 -6.44 9.34 5.39
C ILE A 54 -6.17 7.94 5.93
N THR A 55 -5.08 7.81 6.70
CA THR A 55 -4.65 6.56 7.32
C THR A 55 -5.72 5.96 8.22
N ARG A 56 -6.31 6.78 9.11
CA ARG A 56 -7.41 6.36 9.99
C ARG A 56 -8.68 6.03 9.21
N ARG A 57 -9.07 6.89 8.25
CA ARG A 57 -10.27 6.67 7.42
C ARG A 57 -10.22 5.35 6.65
N LEU A 58 -9.06 5.00 6.10
CA LEU A 58 -8.84 3.75 5.37
C LEU A 58 -8.53 2.55 6.29
N GLY A 59 -8.34 2.81 7.59
CA GLY A 59 -8.01 1.82 8.61
C GLY A 59 -6.69 1.09 8.36
N ALA A 60 -5.71 1.76 7.76
CA ALA A 60 -4.35 1.24 7.64
C ALA A 60 -3.69 1.25 9.03
N THR A 61 -2.95 0.20 9.36
CA THR A 61 -2.38 -0.03 10.71
C THR A 61 -0.90 -0.35 10.68
N VAL A 62 -0.36 -0.78 9.54
CA VAL A 62 1.04 -1.16 9.38
C VAL A 62 1.65 -0.52 8.13
N THR A 63 2.98 -0.45 8.10
CA THR A 63 3.74 -0.01 6.92
C THR A 63 4.79 -1.04 6.52
N PRO A 64 4.81 -1.49 5.26
CA PRO A 64 3.87 -1.13 4.19
C PRO A 64 2.53 -1.89 4.29
N GLU A 65 1.43 -1.23 3.92
CA GLU A 65 0.09 -1.80 3.75
C GLU A 65 -0.58 -1.15 2.52
N VAL A 66 -1.38 -1.93 1.79
CA VAL A 66 -2.14 -1.44 0.64
C VAL A 66 -3.61 -1.41 0.98
N VAL A 67 -4.28 -0.34 0.58
CA VAL A 67 -5.74 -0.24 0.57
C VAL A 67 -6.17 0.07 -0.86
N VAL A 68 -7.08 -0.73 -1.41
CA VAL A 68 -7.74 -0.48 -2.70
C VAL A 68 -9.17 -0.11 -2.42
N THR A 69 -9.62 1.01 -2.99
CA THR A 69 -11.00 1.48 -2.89
C THR A 69 -11.63 1.65 -4.26
N ASP A 70 -12.95 1.62 -4.32
CA ASP A 70 -13.66 2.14 -5.49
C ASP A 70 -13.85 3.66 -5.42
N ALA A 71 -14.54 4.22 -6.42
CA ALA A 71 -14.87 5.65 -6.49
C ALA A 71 -15.81 6.14 -5.36
N ALA A 72 -16.50 5.23 -4.67
CA ALA A 72 -17.34 5.51 -3.51
C ALA A 72 -16.59 5.31 -2.17
N GLU A 73 -15.26 5.19 -2.21
CA GLU A 73 -14.37 4.90 -1.07
C GLU A 73 -14.67 3.57 -0.35
N ARG A 74 -15.39 2.63 -0.99
CA ARG A 74 -15.58 1.29 -0.43
C ARG A 74 -14.29 0.49 -0.55
N ILE A 75 -13.83 -0.08 0.57
CA ILE A 75 -12.60 -0.87 0.60
C ILE A 75 -12.82 -2.22 -0.11
N LEU A 76 -12.14 -2.41 -1.24
CA LEU A 76 -12.13 -3.63 -2.04
C LEU A 76 -10.98 -4.57 -1.69
N TYR A 77 -9.91 -4.04 -1.09
CA TYR A 77 -8.80 -4.82 -0.55
C TYR A 77 -8.06 -4.01 0.51
N ARG A 78 -7.61 -4.68 1.57
CA ARG A 78 -6.66 -4.13 2.54
C ARG A 78 -5.73 -5.24 3.03
N GLY A 79 -4.42 -5.08 2.81
CA GLY A 79 -3.47 -6.12 3.18
C GLY A 79 -2.07 -5.94 2.59
N ARG A 80 -1.32 -7.05 2.53
CA ARG A 80 0.07 -7.05 2.04
C ARG A 80 0.16 -6.78 0.55
N ILE A 81 1.33 -6.27 0.14
CA ILE A 81 1.70 -6.12 -1.27
C ILE A 81 2.07 -7.51 -1.87
N SER A 82 2.91 -8.26 -1.15
CA SER A 82 3.39 -9.58 -1.56
C SER A 82 3.68 -10.45 -0.35
N ASP A 83 3.82 -11.75 -0.57
CA ASP A 83 4.19 -12.73 0.46
C ASP A 83 5.72 -12.86 0.66
N ALA A 84 6.51 -11.88 0.20
CA ALA A 84 7.97 -11.92 0.26
C ALA A 84 8.53 -11.87 1.69
N TYR A 85 7.73 -11.41 2.65
CA TYR A 85 8.10 -11.29 4.06
C TYR A 85 7.20 -12.16 4.91
N SER A 86 7.80 -12.91 5.83
CA SER A 86 7.10 -13.75 6.82
C SER A 86 6.79 -13.01 8.11
N SER A 87 7.66 -12.06 8.46
CA SER A 87 7.51 -11.12 9.57
C SER A 87 8.26 -9.83 9.23
N PRO A 88 8.09 -8.74 9.99
CA PRO A 88 8.85 -7.52 9.79
C PRO A 88 10.36 -7.81 9.75
N GLY A 89 11.04 -7.35 8.69
CA GLY A 89 12.47 -7.59 8.48
C GLY A 89 12.87 -9.01 8.04
N ARG A 90 11.95 -9.98 7.95
CA ARG A 90 12.26 -11.38 7.62
C ARG A 90 11.76 -11.79 6.24
N VAL A 91 12.65 -11.70 5.26
CA VAL A 91 12.42 -12.17 3.88
C VAL A 91 12.27 -13.69 3.85
N ARG A 92 11.31 -14.20 3.09
CA ARG A 92 11.12 -15.63 2.81
C ARG A 92 12.05 -16.09 1.69
N HIS A 93 12.53 -17.32 1.79
CA HIS A 93 13.24 -17.98 0.70
C HIS A 93 12.26 -18.49 -0.36
N GLY A 94 12.67 -18.46 -1.62
CA GLY A 94 11.88 -18.95 -2.75
C GLY A 94 11.09 -17.87 -3.48
N LYS A 95 10.22 -18.30 -4.41
CA LYS A 95 9.41 -17.41 -5.23
C LYS A 95 8.36 -16.71 -4.35
N SER A 96 8.30 -15.38 -4.46
CA SER A 96 7.22 -14.59 -3.86
C SER A 96 6.10 -14.34 -4.88
N ASN A 97 4.87 -14.35 -4.38
CA ASN A 97 3.68 -13.94 -5.09
C ASN A 97 3.35 -12.49 -4.79
N ASN A 98 3.08 -11.71 -5.84
CA ASN A 98 2.52 -10.37 -5.73
C ASN A 98 1.01 -10.46 -5.45
N ASN A 99 0.63 -10.32 -4.17
CA ASN A 99 -0.78 -10.38 -3.74
C ASN A 99 -1.59 -9.23 -4.35
N LEU A 100 -1.00 -8.03 -4.41
CA LEU A 100 -1.67 -6.87 -4.97
C LEU A 100 -1.96 -7.07 -6.47
N ALA A 101 -1.00 -7.54 -7.26
CA ALA A 101 -1.23 -7.80 -8.69
C ALA A 101 -2.39 -8.79 -8.93
N ARG A 102 -2.45 -9.87 -8.12
CA ARG A 102 -3.57 -10.84 -8.19
C ARG A 102 -4.92 -10.21 -7.85
N VAL A 103 -4.95 -9.32 -6.87
CA VAL A 103 -6.16 -8.59 -6.48
C VAL A 103 -6.57 -7.62 -7.59
N MET A 104 -5.64 -6.82 -8.10
CA MET A 104 -5.91 -5.87 -9.18
C MET A 104 -6.45 -6.58 -10.42
N SER A 105 -5.84 -7.71 -10.81
CA SER A 105 -6.32 -8.54 -11.93
C SER A 105 -7.78 -9.00 -11.75
N LYS A 106 -8.21 -9.35 -10.53
CA LYS A 106 -9.61 -9.67 -10.27
C LYS A 106 -10.50 -8.44 -10.41
N LEU A 107 -10.14 -7.35 -9.74
CA LEU A 107 -10.94 -6.13 -9.69
C LEU A 107 -11.15 -5.51 -11.08
N VAL A 108 -10.12 -5.47 -11.92
CA VAL A 108 -10.24 -4.93 -13.30
C VAL A 108 -11.10 -5.82 -14.21
N ASN A 109 -11.22 -7.10 -13.89
CA ASN A 109 -12.12 -8.04 -14.58
C ASN A 109 -13.55 -8.05 -13.99
N GLY A 110 -13.85 -7.15 -13.04
CA GLY A 110 -15.17 -7.07 -12.40
C GLY A 110 -15.42 -8.16 -11.35
N GLU A 111 -14.38 -8.88 -10.92
CA GLU A 111 -14.44 -9.89 -9.86
C GLU A 111 -14.13 -9.28 -8.48
N GLU A 112 -14.63 -9.91 -7.42
CA GLU A 112 -14.31 -9.51 -6.05
C GLU A 112 -13.01 -10.15 -5.51
N ALA A 113 -12.29 -9.39 -4.67
CA ALA A 113 -11.15 -9.91 -3.94
C ALA A 113 -11.59 -10.80 -2.77
N THR A 114 -11.29 -12.11 -2.87
CA THR A 114 -11.70 -13.13 -1.91
C THR A 114 -11.22 -12.82 -0.48
N ARG A 115 -12.15 -12.83 0.47
CA ARG A 115 -11.87 -12.71 1.92
C ARG A 115 -11.60 -14.09 2.56
N PRO A 116 -10.85 -14.15 3.68
CA PRO A 116 -10.12 -13.04 4.31
C PRO A 116 -8.92 -12.59 3.47
N TRP A 117 -8.63 -11.29 3.49
CA TRP A 117 -7.47 -10.75 2.78
C TRP A 117 -6.18 -11.05 3.53
N PRO A 118 -5.04 -11.29 2.83
CA PRO A 118 -3.78 -11.56 3.51
C PRO A 118 -3.26 -10.32 4.25
N GLU A 119 -3.04 -10.47 5.57
CA GLU A 119 -2.60 -9.37 6.45
C GLU A 119 -1.28 -8.75 6.00
N ALA A 120 -1.15 -7.44 6.11
CA ALA A 120 0.11 -6.75 5.84
C ALA A 120 1.20 -7.11 6.85
N VAL A 121 2.45 -7.18 6.38
CA VAL A 121 3.62 -7.51 7.20
C VAL A 121 4.54 -6.30 7.22
N GLY A 122 4.64 -5.64 8.38
CA GLY A 122 5.36 -4.38 8.48
C GLY A 122 5.44 -3.84 9.91
N CYS A 123 6.01 -2.65 10.04
CA CYS A 123 6.04 -1.93 11.31
C CYS A 123 4.69 -1.28 11.55
N PHE A 124 4.19 -1.32 12.79
CA PHE A 124 2.95 -0.63 13.16
C PHE A 124 3.07 0.88 12.96
N ILE A 125 1.99 1.48 12.49
CA ILE A 125 1.84 2.93 12.41
C ILE A 125 1.67 3.45 13.84
N THR A 126 2.52 4.40 14.23
CA THR A 126 2.38 5.10 15.51
C THR A 126 1.32 6.17 15.35
N PHE A 127 0.15 5.99 15.98
CA PHE A 127 -0.93 6.96 15.93
C PHE A 127 -0.72 8.11 16.92
N PHE A 128 -0.86 9.35 16.44
CA PHE A 128 -0.75 10.56 17.26
C PHE A 128 -2.13 11.12 17.58
N GLY A 129 -2.33 11.59 18.81
CA GLY A 129 -3.63 12.06 19.32
C GLY A 129 -4.60 10.92 19.65
N THR A 130 -5.61 11.22 20.46
CA THR A 130 -6.72 10.31 20.72
C THR A 130 -7.48 10.03 19.42
N ALA A 131 -7.90 8.78 19.23
CA ALA A 131 -8.85 8.45 18.16
C ALA A 131 -10.08 9.38 18.26
N PRO A 132 -10.67 9.80 17.13
CA PRO A 132 -11.92 10.56 17.15
C PRO A 132 -13.02 9.80 17.90
#